data_AF-Q05E39-F1
#
_entry.id   AF-Q05E39-F1
#
_cell.length_a   1.000
_cell.length_b   1.000
_cell.length_c   1.000
_cell.angle_alpha   90.00
_cell.angle_beta   90.00
_cell.angle_gamma   90.00
#
_symmetry.space_group_name_H-M   'P 1'
#
loop_
_entity.id
_entity.type
_entity.pdbx_description
1 polymer ?
#
loop_
_entity_poly.entity_id
_entity_poly.type
_entity_poly.pdbx_seq_one_letter_code
_entity_poly.pdbx_strand_id
1 'polypeptide(L)'
;MLSVSFTGRISKRRGQVLVLLPRDYWQLFQGLRGKKVRVRVGEVEYTGRITVIEERVYVSLPFSALALRERSRYHLIRLEV
;
A
#
# COMPACT_ATOMS: atom_id res chain seq x y z
N MET A 1 8.05 -14.45 -7.79
CA MET A 1 7.84 -12.99 -7.57
C MET A 1 6.38 -12.81 -7.17
N LEU A 2 6.09 -12.23 -6.00
CA LEU A 2 4.71 -12.07 -5.51
C LEU A 2 4.15 -10.74 -6.03
N SER A 3 3.03 -10.77 -6.74
CA SER A 3 2.35 -9.57 -7.24
C SER A 3 0.85 -9.65 -7.02
N VAL A 4 0.25 -8.59 -6.51
CA VAL A 4 -1.20 -8.47 -6.33
C VAL A 4 -1.69 -7.12 -6.83
N SER A 5 -2.90 -7.09 -7.39
CA SER A 5 -3.57 -5.86 -7.80
C SER A 5 -4.90 -5.75 -7.10
N PHE A 6 -5.23 -4.54 -6.62
CA PHE A 6 -6.48 -4.28 -5.92
C PHE A 6 -6.85 -2.81 -5.99
N THR A 7 -8.14 -2.52 -5.85
CA THR A 7 -8.62 -1.15 -5.67
C THR A 7 -8.49 -0.77 -4.20
N GLY A 8 -7.77 0.31 -3.91
CA GLY A 8 -7.50 0.75 -2.55
C GLY A 8 -7.54 2.26 -2.41
N ARG A 9 -7.52 2.73 -1.16
CA ARG A 9 -7.48 4.15 -0.82
C ARG A 9 -6.16 4.49 -0.15
N ILE A 10 -5.52 5.55 -0.63
CA ILE A 10 -4.38 6.18 0.04
C ILE A 10 -4.90 7.05 1.18
N SER A 11 -4.43 6.80 2.40
CA SER A 11 -4.85 7.50 3.61
C SER A 11 -3.65 7.94 4.43
N LYS A 12 -3.80 9.03 5.20
CA LYS A 12 -2.81 9.46 6.19
C LYS A 12 -3.28 9.05 7.58
N ARG A 13 -2.51 8.23 8.31
CA ARG A 13 -2.80 7.82 9.70
C ARG A 13 -1.52 7.94 10.53
N ARG A 14 -1.59 8.62 11.68
CA ARG A 14 -0.44 8.82 12.59
C ARG A 14 0.83 9.33 11.88
N GLY A 15 0.67 10.27 10.94
CA GLY A 15 1.79 10.84 10.18
C GLY A 15 2.27 10.00 8.99
N GLN A 16 1.83 8.74 8.84
CA GLN A 16 2.23 7.86 7.74
C GLN A 16 1.19 7.86 6.62
N VAL A 17 1.65 7.77 5.37
CA VAL A 17 0.79 7.52 4.21
C VAL A 17 0.68 6.01 4.03
N LEU A 18 -0.54 5.48 4.06
CA LEU A 18 -0.84 4.06 4.09
C LEU A 18 -1.88 3.69 3.05
N VAL A 19 -1.73 2.47 2.53
CA VAL A 19 -2.76 1.76 1.77
C VAL A 19 -3.09 0.49 2.53
N LEU A 20 -4.37 0.27 2.82
CA LEU A 20 -4.85 -0.96 3.43
C LEU A 20 -4.87 -2.07 2.37
N LEU A 21 -4.25 -3.22 2.66
CA LEU A 21 -4.40 -4.41 1.82
C LEU A 21 -5.77 -5.05 2.08
N PRO A 22 -6.44 -5.57 1.04
CA PRO A 22 -7.59 -6.45 1.21
C PRO A 22 -7.28 -7.64 2.11
N ARG A 23 -8.26 -8.06 2.90
CA ARG A 23 -8.13 -9.13 3.91
C ARG A 23 -7.63 -10.44 3.30
N ASP A 24 -8.06 -10.75 2.09
CA ASP A 24 -7.71 -11.97 1.35
C ASP A 24 -6.19 -12.09 1.11
N TYR A 25 -5.46 -10.97 1.16
CA TYR A 25 -4.01 -10.95 1.00
C TYR A 25 -3.25 -10.90 2.33
N TRP A 26 -3.90 -10.75 3.48
CA TRP A 26 -3.16 -10.52 4.73
C TRP A 26 -2.21 -11.66 5.08
N GLN A 27 -2.64 -12.92 4.96
CA GLN A 27 -1.79 -14.07 5.25
C GLN A 27 -0.52 -14.11 4.39
N LEU A 28 -0.62 -13.69 3.12
CA LEU A 28 0.51 -13.66 2.19
C LEU A 28 1.55 -12.59 2.56
N PHE A 29 1.11 -11.48 3.17
CA PHE A 29 1.96 -10.32 3.43
C PHE A 29 2.30 -10.12 4.91
N GLN A 30 1.63 -10.79 5.85
CA GLN A 30 1.87 -10.64 7.28
C GLN A 30 3.30 -11.05 7.67
N GLY A 31 3.83 -12.12 7.08
CA GLY A 31 5.22 -12.57 7.26
C GLY A 31 6.26 -11.66 6.60
N LEU A 32 5.84 -10.65 5.84
CA LEU A 32 6.72 -9.73 5.10
C LEU A 32 6.83 -8.35 5.76
N ARG A 33 6.45 -8.23 7.05
CA ARG A 33 6.53 -6.97 7.80
C ARG A 33 7.91 -6.32 7.66
N GLY A 34 7.92 -5.03 7.31
CA GLY A 34 9.13 -4.23 7.12
C GLY A 34 9.80 -4.38 5.76
N LYS A 35 9.41 -5.38 4.95
CA LYS A 35 9.99 -5.61 3.61
C LYS A 35 9.63 -4.46 2.68
N LYS A 36 10.63 -4.03 1.88
CA LYS A 36 10.44 -3.05 0.81
C LYS A 36 9.64 -3.68 -0.32
N VAL A 37 8.76 -2.90 -0.90
CA VAL A 37 7.85 -3.33 -1.97
C VAL A 37 7.73 -2.24 -3.02
N ARG A 38 7.58 -2.62 -4.27
CA ARG A 38 7.21 -1.67 -5.33
C ARG A 38 5.70 -1.54 -5.38
N VAL A 39 5.22 -0.31 -5.43
CA VAL A 39 3.80 0.02 -5.43
C VAL A 39 3.53 0.91 -6.61
N ARG A 40 2.70 0.44 -7.53
CA ARG A 40 2.24 1.23 -8.65
C ARG A 40 0.81 1.69 -8.40
N VAL A 41 0.55 2.98 -8.55
CA VAL A 41 -0.77 3.60 -8.38
C VAL A 41 -1.08 4.37 -9.67
N GLY A 42 -1.90 3.78 -10.53
CA GLY A 42 -2.04 4.25 -11.92
C GLY A 42 -0.69 4.17 -12.65
N GLU A 43 -0.18 5.31 -13.12
CA GLU A 43 1.10 5.42 -13.85
C GLU A 43 2.30 5.72 -12.95
N VAL A 44 2.07 6.01 -11.66
CA VAL A 44 3.14 6.41 -10.74
C VAL A 44 3.64 5.22 -9.93
N GLU A 45 4.95 5.09 -9.80
CA GLU A 45 5.60 4.05 -9.02
C GLU A 45 6.26 4.61 -7.76
N TYR A 46 6.13 3.88 -6.65
CA TYR A 46 6.73 4.19 -5.36
C TYR A 46 7.44 2.96 -4.80
N THR A 47 8.46 3.22 -3.98
CA THR A 47 8.96 2.21 -3.04
C THR A 47 8.28 2.40 -1.69
N GLY A 48 7.54 1.39 -1.24
CA GLY A 48 6.88 1.35 0.05
C GLY A 48 7.47 0.29 0.99
N ARG A 49 6.83 0.11 2.15
CA ARG A 49 7.13 -1.00 3.08
C ARG A 49 5.86 -1.64 3.61
N ILE A 50 5.85 -2.96 3.72
CA ILE A 50 4.77 -3.68 4.42
C ILE A 50 4.78 -3.29 5.89
N THR A 51 3.61 -2.89 6.40
CA THR A 51 3.42 -2.41 7.78
C THR A 51 2.19 -3.10 8.36
N VAL A 52 2.26 -3.56 9.60
CA VAL A 52 1.12 -4.19 10.29
C VAL A 52 0.72 -3.32 11.47
N ILE A 53 -0.55 -2.90 11.52
CA ILE A 53 -1.11 -2.04 12.57
C ILE A 53 -2.45 -2.64 12.99
N GLU A 54 -2.62 -2.91 14.29
CA GLU A 54 -3.88 -3.46 14.84
C GLU A 54 -4.35 -4.69 14.04
N GLU A 55 -3.44 -5.63 13.78
CA GLU A 55 -3.65 -6.86 13.01
C GLU A 55 -4.02 -6.68 11.53
N ARG A 56 -4.06 -5.44 11.02
CA ARG A 56 -4.31 -5.15 9.60
C ARG A 56 -3.00 -4.93 8.86
N VAL A 57 -2.94 -5.42 7.63
CA VAL A 57 -1.76 -5.25 6.77
C VAL A 57 -1.93 -4.03 5.87
N TYR A 58 -0.91 -3.17 5.88
CA TYR A 58 -0.82 -1.97 5.09
C TYR A 58 0.47 -1.97 4.27
N VAL A 59 0.52 -1.12 3.26
CA VAL A 59 1.76 -0.64 2.68
C VAL A 59 1.93 0.82 3.05
N SER A 60 3.04 1.14 3.71
CA SER A 60 3.45 2.53 3.91
C SER A 60 4.14 3.06 2.66
N LEU A 61 3.78 4.29 2.29
CA LEU A 61 4.25 5.00 1.11
C LEU A 61 4.98 6.29 1.52
N PRO A 62 5.82 6.84 0.63
CA PRO A 62 6.35 8.18 0.79
C PRO A 62 5.24 9.24 0.91
N PHE A 63 5.54 10.35 1.58
CA PHE A 63 4.57 11.43 1.78
C PHE A 63 4.01 12.00 0.46
N SER A 64 4.82 12.03 -0.59
CA SER A 64 4.42 12.48 -1.93
C SER A 64 3.28 11.68 -2.56
N ALA A 65 3.04 10.42 -2.13
CA ALA A 65 1.91 9.63 -2.59
C ALA A 65 0.55 10.21 -2.15
N LEU A 66 0.53 11.10 -1.15
CA LEU A 66 -0.71 11.76 -0.71
C LEU A 66 -1.30 12.66 -1.80
N ALA A 67 -0.48 13.21 -2.70
CA ALA A 67 -0.95 14.03 -3.83
C ALA A 67 -1.89 13.27 -4.78
N LEU A 68 -1.82 11.93 -4.82
CA LEU A 68 -2.71 11.12 -5.62
C LEU A 68 -4.16 11.15 -5.11
N ARG A 69 -4.37 11.39 -3.81
CA ARG A 69 -5.70 11.48 -3.21
C ARG A 69 -6.55 12.62 -3.79
N GLU A 70 -5.92 13.70 -4.26
CA GLU A 70 -6.64 14.82 -4.88
C GLU A 70 -7.23 14.45 -6.24
N ARG A 71 -6.65 13.44 -6.91
CA ARG A 71 -7.09 12.98 -8.23
C ARG A 71 -8.23 11.97 -8.18
N SER A 72 -8.27 11.14 -7.14
CA SER A 72 -9.35 10.17 -6.93
C SER A 72 -9.39 9.69 -5.48
N ARG A 73 -10.58 9.28 -5.03
CA ARG A 73 -10.78 8.66 -3.72
C ARG A 73 -10.24 7.22 -3.67
N TYR A 74 -10.24 6.51 -4.79
CA TYR A 74 -9.80 5.13 -4.93
C TYR A 74 -8.89 4.97 -6.14
N HIS A 75 -7.89 4.11 -6.03
CA HIS A 75 -6.93 3.84 -7.08
C HIS A 75 -6.79 2.35 -7.32
N LEU A 76 -6.51 1.96 -8.56
CA LEU A 76 -5.95 0.66 -8.86
C LEU A 76 -4.49 0.66 -8.38
N ILE A 77 -4.18 -0.26 -7.47
CA ILE A 77 -2.88 -0.39 -6.83
C ILE A 77 -2.32 -1.76 -7.17
N ARG A 78 -1.11 -1.78 -7.72
CA ARG A 78 -0.34 -3.00 -7.96
C ARG A 78 0.85 -3.02 -7.01
N LEU A 79 0.97 -4.11 -6.27
CA LEU A 79 2.00 -4.33 -5.27
C LEU A 79 2.90 -5.47 -5.73
N GLU A 80 4.21 -5.29 -5.63
CA GLU A 80 5.21 -6.30 -5.99
C GLU A 80 6.29 -6.41 -4.90
N VAL A 81 6.61 -7.66 -4.52
CA VAL A 81 7.58 -8.02 -3.48
C VAL A 81 8.76 -8.78 -4.06
#